data_AF-A0A959X5S4-F1
#
_entry.id   AF-A0A959X5S4-F1
#
_cell.length_a   1.000
_cell.length_b   1.000
_cell.length_c   1.000
_cell.angle_alpha   90.00
_cell.angle_beta   90.00
_cell.angle_gamma   90.00
#
_symmetry.space_group_name_H-M   'P 1'
#
loop_
_entity.id
_entity.type
_entity.pdbx_description
1 polymer ?
#
loop_
_entity_poly.entity_id
_entity_poly.type
_entity_poly.pdbx_seq_one_letter_code
_entity_poly.pdbx_strand_id
1 'polypeptide(L)'
;MAEETLTGSSRLVTGPEQPRLRMRHRLARLGAVRSKSAVLDPLFRIVRSNHPKADTALLERAYRVAEKYHEGQTRKSGDPYITHPLAVATILAELGMTEPVIVAALLHDTVEDTD
;
A
#
# COMPACT_ATOMS: atom_id res chain seq x y z
N MET A 1 -84.74 -7.75 -19.80
CA MET A 1 -83.76 -7.33 -18.79
C MET A 1 -82.87 -6.29 -19.44
N ALA A 2 -83.15 -5.03 -19.13
CA ALA A 2 -82.27 -3.88 -19.30
C ALA A 2 -81.20 -3.95 -18.17
N GLU A 3 -80.05 -3.28 -18.14
CA GLU A 3 -79.58 -1.99 -18.67
C GLU A 3 -78.02 -1.97 -18.70
N GLU A 4 -77.46 -1.08 -19.54
CA GLU A 4 -76.35 -0.12 -19.29
C GLU A 4 -75.00 -0.59 -18.69
N THR A 5 -73.82 -0.02 -18.96
CA THR A 5 -73.42 1.31 -19.46
C THR A 5 -71.93 1.28 -19.88
N LEU A 6 -71.55 2.35 -20.58
CA LEU A 6 -70.24 2.74 -21.10
C LEU A 6 -69.10 2.91 -20.07
N THR A 7 -67.87 3.05 -20.61
CA THR A 7 -66.69 3.85 -20.17
C THR A 7 -65.43 2.95 -20.14
N GLY A 8 -64.31 3.21 -20.80
CA GLY A 8 -63.72 4.44 -21.31
C GLY A 8 -62.29 4.58 -20.76
N SER A 9 -61.31 4.53 -21.67
CA SER A 9 -60.03 5.25 -21.66
C SER A 9 -58.94 5.01 -20.58
N SER A 10 -57.72 4.81 -21.12
CA SER A 10 -56.40 5.27 -20.61
C SER A 10 -55.79 4.59 -19.38
N ARG A 11 -54.84 3.68 -19.63
CA ARG A 11 -53.80 3.31 -18.65
C ARG A 11 -52.64 4.29 -18.75
N LEU A 12 -52.43 5.08 -17.70
CA LEU A 12 -51.20 5.82 -17.46
C LEU A 12 -50.55 5.35 -16.15
N VAL A 13 -49.27 4.99 -16.28
CA VAL A 13 -48.16 5.21 -15.33
C VAL A 13 -48.27 4.60 -13.92
N THR A 14 -47.38 3.64 -13.64
CA THR A 14 -46.81 3.47 -12.29
C THR A 14 -45.28 3.47 -12.40
N GLY A 15 -44.65 4.40 -11.67
CA GLY A 15 -43.20 4.48 -11.50
C GLY A 15 -42.69 3.51 -10.42
N PRO A 16 -41.35 3.45 -10.20
CA PRO A 16 -40.71 2.33 -9.51
C PRO A 16 -40.52 2.56 -8.00
N GLU A 17 -40.74 1.53 -7.17
CA GLU A 17 -40.35 1.54 -5.75
C GLU A 17 -39.32 0.42 -5.49
N GLN A 18 -38.11 0.84 -5.12
CA GLN A 18 -36.97 0.00 -4.79
C GLN A 18 -37.12 -0.62 -3.39
N PRO A 19 -36.69 -1.87 -3.14
CA PRO A 19 -36.67 -2.43 -1.80
C PRO A 19 -35.55 -1.78 -0.95
N ARG A 20 -35.97 -1.07 0.10
CA ARG A 20 -35.11 -0.49 1.15
C ARG A 20 -34.35 -1.59 1.89
N LEU A 21 -33.06 -1.72 1.63
CA LEU A 21 -32.18 -2.64 2.37
C LEU A 21 -31.81 -2.04 3.73
N ARG A 22 -32.19 -2.76 4.80
CA ARG A 22 -31.99 -2.39 6.20
C ARG A 22 -30.50 -2.26 6.57
N MET A 23 -30.17 -1.10 7.10
CA MET A 23 -28.95 -0.78 7.85
C MET A 23 -28.68 -1.85 8.92
N ARG A 24 -27.50 -2.47 8.91
CA ARG A 24 -26.94 -3.16 10.08
C ARG A 24 -25.65 -2.48 10.49
N HIS A 25 -25.63 -2.11 11.76
CA HIS A 25 -24.54 -1.45 12.45
C HIS A 25 -23.28 -2.35 12.57
N ARG A 26 -22.13 -1.68 12.42
CA ARG A 26 -20.87 -1.85 13.16
C ARG A 26 -20.21 -3.24 13.20
N LEU A 27 -19.13 -3.39 12.45
CA LEU A 27 -17.91 -4.18 12.74
C LEU A 27 -16.88 -3.77 11.65
N ALA A 28 -15.61 -3.47 11.85
CA ALA A 28 -14.73 -3.36 13.00
C ALA A 28 -13.69 -2.28 12.64
N ARG A 29 -13.43 -1.32 13.54
CA ARG A 29 -12.15 -0.61 13.53
C ARG A 29 -11.13 -1.60 14.09
N LEU A 30 -10.42 -2.31 13.23
CA LEU A 30 -9.20 -2.99 13.61
C LEU A 30 -8.08 -2.34 12.79
N GLY A 31 -7.21 -1.61 13.48
CA GLY A 31 -6.08 -0.93 12.85
C GLY A 31 -5.29 -1.91 12.01
N ALA A 32 -5.33 -1.74 10.70
CA ALA A 32 -4.37 -2.39 9.82
C ALA A 32 -3.01 -1.80 10.18
N VAL A 33 -2.22 -2.54 10.97
CA VAL A 33 -0.78 -2.29 11.09
C VAL A 33 -0.28 -2.30 9.65
N ARG A 34 0.12 -1.13 9.14
CA ARG A 34 0.75 -1.04 7.82
C ARG A 34 2.00 -1.92 7.90
N SER A 35 1.93 -3.13 7.35
CA SER A 35 3.07 -4.04 7.34
C SER A 35 4.25 -3.30 6.70
N LYS A 36 5.42 -3.25 7.33
CA LYS A 36 6.59 -2.55 6.75
C LYS A 36 7.01 -3.15 5.41
N SER A 37 6.61 -4.41 5.15
CA SER A 37 6.64 -4.99 3.79
C SER A 37 6.01 -4.05 2.76
N ALA A 38 4.89 -3.40 3.08
CA ALA A 38 4.20 -2.50 2.15
C ALA A 38 5.05 -1.30 1.69
N VAL A 39 6.04 -0.87 2.49
CA VAL A 39 7.00 0.18 2.11
C VAL A 39 8.08 -0.39 1.18
N LEU A 40 8.45 -1.65 1.38
CA LEU A 40 9.49 -2.35 0.61
C LEU A 40 8.98 -3.05 -0.65
N ASP A 41 7.67 -3.27 -0.78
CA ASP A 41 7.06 -3.94 -1.93
C ASP A 41 7.52 -3.37 -3.29
N PRO A 42 7.66 -2.03 -3.47
CA PRO A 42 8.21 -1.48 -4.71
C PRO A 42 9.65 -1.91 -4.97
N LEU A 43 10.51 -1.84 -3.95
CA LEU A 43 11.91 -2.26 -4.03
C LEU A 43 11.99 -3.77 -4.35
N PHE A 44 11.23 -4.60 -3.65
CA PHE A 44 11.20 -6.05 -3.89
C PHE A 44 10.76 -6.40 -5.30
N ARG A 45 9.82 -5.65 -5.88
CA ARG A 45 9.38 -5.86 -7.26
C ARG A 45 10.53 -5.63 -8.25
N ILE A 46 11.26 -4.52 -8.09
CA ILE A 46 12.39 -4.18 -8.96
C ILE A 46 13.51 -5.22 -8.81
N VAL A 47 13.88 -5.54 -7.56
CA VAL A 47 14.93 -6.51 -7.27
C VAL A 47 14.59 -7.89 -7.84
N ARG A 48 13.35 -8.38 -7.68
CA ARG A 48 12.96 -9.68 -8.24
C ARG A 48 12.87 -9.69 -9.77
N SER A 49 12.58 -8.54 -10.38
CA SER A 49 12.58 -8.41 -11.85
C SER A 49 13.99 -8.57 -12.42
N ASN A 50 14.99 -7.99 -11.75
CA ASN A 50 16.38 -8.03 -12.20
C ASN A 50 17.12 -9.29 -11.70
N HIS A 51 16.78 -9.75 -10.51
CA HIS A 51 17.41 -10.88 -9.80
C HIS A 51 16.35 -11.80 -9.18
N PRO A 52 15.75 -12.73 -9.95
CA PRO A 52 14.65 -13.58 -9.48
C PRO A 52 14.96 -14.47 -8.28
N LYS A 53 16.25 -14.71 -8.00
CA LYS A 53 16.74 -15.54 -6.90
C LYS A 53 17.17 -14.74 -5.66
N ALA A 54 17.02 -13.42 -5.68
CA ALA A 54 17.43 -12.56 -4.56
C ALA A 54 16.63 -12.89 -3.28
N ASP A 55 17.34 -12.94 -2.14
CA ASP A 55 16.73 -13.10 -0.82
C ASP A 55 16.14 -11.76 -0.35
N THR A 56 14.85 -11.55 -0.65
CA THR A 56 14.13 -10.36 -0.16
C THR A 56 14.04 -10.30 1.36
N ALA A 57 14.19 -11.41 2.08
CA ALA A 57 14.21 -11.39 3.53
C ALA A 57 15.50 -10.76 4.06
N LEU A 58 16.64 -10.90 3.37
CA LEU A 58 17.87 -10.20 3.73
C LEU A 58 17.72 -8.69 3.55
N LEU A 59 17.11 -8.25 2.46
CA LEU A 59 16.80 -6.83 2.23
C LEU A 59 15.88 -6.27 3.31
N GLU A 60 14.85 -7.02 3.69
CA GLU A 60 13.96 -6.61 4.78
C GLU A 60 14.72 -6.46 6.11
N ARG A 61 15.59 -7.41 6.43
CA ARG A 61 16.42 -7.34 7.64
C ARG A 61 17.34 -6.11 7.60
N ALA A 62 18.01 -5.87 6.47
CA ALA A 62 18.88 -4.70 6.30
C ALA A 62 18.11 -3.39 6.49
N TYR A 63 16.92 -3.27 5.88
CA TYR A 63 16.06 -2.11 6.06
C TYR A 63 15.66 -1.90 7.53
N ARG A 64 15.25 -2.97 8.22
CA ARG A 64 14.86 -2.88 9.65
C ARG A 64 16.02 -2.46 10.53
N VAL A 65 17.23 -2.92 10.23
CA VAL A 65 18.44 -2.51 10.93
C VAL A 65 18.68 -1.02 10.71
N ALA A 66 18.73 -0.56 9.45
CA ALA A 66 18.94 0.85 9.13
C ALA A 66 17.87 1.76 9.77
N GLU A 67 16.60 1.37 9.67
CA GLU A 67 15.49 2.12 10.24
C GLU A 67 15.61 2.26 11.76
N LYS A 68 16.04 1.20 12.45
CA LYS A 68 16.26 1.21 13.89
C LYS A 68 17.40 2.15 14.27
N TYR A 69 18.54 2.06 13.59
CA TYR A 69 19.70 2.89 13.88
C TYR A 69 19.45 4.38 13.58
N HIS A 70 18.62 4.67 12.57
CA HIS A 70 18.21 6.03 12.24
C HIS A 70 16.87 6.45 12.89
N GLU A 71 16.40 5.75 13.93
CA GLU A 71 15.17 6.12 14.62
C GLU A 71 15.32 7.50 15.29
N GLY A 72 14.33 8.37 15.09
CA GLY A 72 14.37 9.74 15.60
C GLY A 72 15.26 10.71 14.80
N GLN A 73 16.05 10.22 13.85
CA GLN A 73 16.85 11.06 12.96
C GLN A 73 16.00 11.59 11.80
N THR A 74 16.22 12.86 11.44
CA THR A 74 15.53 13.52 10.34
C THR A 74 16.51 14.11 9.33
N ARG A 75 16.10 14.14 8.06
CA ARG A 75 16.85 14.85 7.01
C ARG A 75 16.66 16.35 7.14
N LYS A 76 17.49 17.12 6.44
CA LYS A 76 17.33 18.59 6.32
C LYS A 76 15.95 19.01 5.79
N SER A 77 15.27 18.14 5.03
CA SER A 77 13.90 18.35 4.54
C SER A 77 12.82 18.19 5.61
N GLY A 78 13.14 17.58 6.76
CA GLY A 78 12.19 17.21 7.81
C GLY A 78 11.67 15.77 7.72
N ASP A 79 11.97 15.05 6.64
CA ASP A 79 11.56 13.65 6.48
C ASP A 79 12.39 12.70 7.37
N PRO A 80 11.85 11.53 7.77
CA PRO A 80 12.63 10.51 8.46
C PRO A 80 13.89 10.11 7.69
N TYR A 81 15.03 9.95 8.37
CA TYR A 81 16.31 9.70 7.70
C TYR A 81 16.32 8.42 6.86
N ILE A 82 15.60 7.37 7.29
CA ILE A 82 15.45 6.10 6.57
C ILE A 82 14.96 6.24 5.11
N THR A 83 14.33 7.37 4.76
CA THR A 83 13.94 7.67 3.38
C THR A 83 15.13 7.78 2.43
N HIS A 84 16.30 8.23 2.91
CA HIS A 84 17.52 8.36 2.09
C HIS A 84 18.12 7.00 1.73
N PRO A 85 18.48 6.10 2.68
CA PRO A 85 18.99 4.78 2.31
C PRO A 85 18.03 3.98 1.42
N LEU A 86 16.72 4.11 1.64
CA LEU A 86 15.72 3.46 0.79
C LEU A 86 15.71 4.01 -0.64
N ALA A 87 15.84 5.31 -0.82
CA ALA A 87 15.92 5.93 -2.15
C ALA A 87 17.18 5.50 -2.90
N VAL A 88 18.34 5.49 -2.23
CA VAL A 88 19.61 5.02 -2.82
C VAL A 88 19.51 3.55 -3.22
N ALA A 89 18.99 2.69 -2.34
CA ALA A 89 18.77 1.27 -2.63
C ALA A 89 17.82 1.06 -3.82
N THR A 90 16.77 1.88 -3.94
CA THR A 90 15.82 1.82 -5.06
C THR A 90 16.50 2.18 -6.39
N ILE A 91 17.27 3.26 -6.43
CA ILE A 91 18.03 3.67 -7.64
C ILE A 91 18.99 2.55 -8.07
N LEU A 92 19.72 1.96 -7.13
CA LEU A 92 20.66 0.88 -7.45
C LEU A 92 19.92 -0.38 -7.94
N ALA A 93 18.76 -0.69 -7.38
CA ALA A 93 17.94 -1.80 -7.86
C ALA A 93 17.44 -1.55 -9.29
N GLU A 94 17.04 -0.32 -9.62
CA GLU A 94 16.64 0.07 -10.98
C GLU A 94 17.78 -0.03 -11.98
N LEU A 95 19.02 0.26 -11.55
CA LEU A 95 20.24 0.05 -12.33
C LEU A 95 20.65 -1.43 -12.48
N GLY A 96 19.88 -2.36 -11.89
CA GLY A 96 20.14 -3.79 -11.97
C GLY A 96 21.22 -4.30 -11.01
N MET A 97 21.55 -3.54 -9.96
CA MET A 97 22.55 -3.97 -8.97
C MET A 97 22.09 -5.20 -8.19
N THR A 98 23.06 -6.00 -7.75
CA THR A 98 22.83 -7.28 -7.09
C THR A 98 22.38 -7.11 -5.65
N GLU A 99 21.74 -8.16 -5.10
CA GLU A 99 21.25 -8.19 -3.71
C GLU A 99 22.28 -7.68 -2.67
N PRO A 100 23.57 -8.10 -2.67
CA PRO A 100 24.53 -7.60 -1.69
C PRO A 100 24.78 -6.08 -1.80
N VAL A 101 24.73 -5.52 -3.01
CA VAL A 101 24.89 -4.08 -3.23
C VAL A 101 23.68 -3.32 -2.70
N ILE A 102 22.46 -3.85 -2.89
CA ILE A 102 21.25 -3.25 -2.35
C ILE A 102 21.25 -3.28 -0.81
N VAL A 103 21.71 -4.39 -0.22
CA VAL A 103 21.88 -4.51 1.23
C VAL A 103 22.90 -3.50 1.76
N ALA A 104 24.05 -3.38 1.10
CA ALA A 104 25.07 -2.40 1.46
C ALA A 104 24.50 -0.97 1.38
N ALA A 105 23.74 -0.65 0.34
CA ALA A 105 23.11 0.67 0.18
C ALA A 105 22.11 0.99 1.30
N LEU A 106 21.32 0.00 1.75
CA LEU A 106 20.42 0.18 2.89
C LEU A 106 21.18 0.49 4.19
N LEU A 107 22.40 -0.02 4.33
CA LEU A 107 23.19 0.08 5.56
C LEU A 107 24.31 1.14 5.51
N HIS A 108 24.56 1.79 4.38
CA HIS A 108 25.81 2.53 4.15
C HIS A 108 26.10 3.62 5.20
N ASP A 109 25.06 4.35 5.61
CA ASP A 109 25.18 5.44 6.59
C ASP A 109 25.05 4.97 8.05
N THR A 110 24.71 3.70 8.29
CA THR A 110 24.48 3.22 9.67
C THR A 110 25.75 3.24 10.52
N VAL A 111 26.94 3.06 9.93
CA VAL A 111 28.20 3.10 10.68
C VAL A 111 28.70 4.53 10.91
N GLU A 112 28.40 5.45 9.99
CA GLU A 112 28.93 6.82 10.02
C GLU A 112 28.01 7.78 10.81
N ASP A 113 26.70 7.57 10.76
CA ASP A 113 25.69 8.51 11.29
C ASP A 113 24.97 7.99 12.55
N THR A 114 25.40 6.86 13.12
CA THR A 114 24.71 6.22 14.27
C THR A 114 25.71 5.62 15.27
N ASP A 115 25.31 5.52 16.55
CA ASP A 115 26.15 5.10 17.71
C ASP A 115 25.87 3.67 18.19
#